data_AF-A0A4Q6AS00-F1
#
_entry.id   AF-A0A4Q6AS00-F1
#
_cell.length_a   1.000
_cell.length_b   1.000
_cell.length_c   1.000
_cell.angle_alpha   90.00
_cell.angle_beta   90.00
_cell.angle_gamma   90.00
#
_symmetry.space_group_name_H-M   'P 1'
#
loop_
_entity.id
_entity.type
_entity.pdbx_description
1 polymer ?
#
loop_
_entity_poly.entity_id
_entity_poly.type
_entity_poly.pdbx_seq_one_letter_code
_entity_poly.pdbx_strand_id
1 'polypeptide(L)'
;MQGMKSIQGVYWRPFLDLSRNSIQEIAQREKILHREDSSNAKLDYSRNRIRKLILPELELMFPAAGQNLIELARAGQQWANLHERVLPRLGLEVKSPEDWRSLGFYPASQILLQRMREENWAKDISRSWLETVYQGLIDGANTVIQLDPDHQVRLSKGGLTFEQHRQSLSPRWQQYAKELTRTGLAAHLSPDTRLEADLDASSEMQDNEDIIQHDEPPLKRSP
;
A
#
# COMPACT_ATOMS: atom_id res chain seq x y z
N MET A 1 8.92 10.88 -6.00
CA MET A 1 9.41 9.93 -4.96
C MET A 1 9.38 10.64 -3.62
N GLN A 2 8.79 10.05 -2.59
CA GLN A 2 8.66 10.70 -1.26
C GLN A 2 9.41 9.96 -0.14
N GLY A 3 9.91 8.74 -0.41
CA GLY A 3 10.49 7.89 0.62
C GLY A 3 9.45 7.43 1.65
N MET A 4 9.92 6.94 2.80
CA MET A 4 9.06 6.60 3.94
C MET A 4 8.72 7.87 4.74
N LYS A 5 7.52 7.92 5.31
CA LYS A 5 7.13 8.97 6.29
C LYS A 5 7.49 8.55 7.71
N SER A 6 7.84 9.51 8.56
CA SER A 6 8.13 9.27 9.99
C SER A 6 6.91 8.73 10.75
N ILE A 7 5.70 9.17 10.37
CA ILE A 7 4.43 8.65 10.85
C ILE A 7 3.56 8.33 9.64
N GLN A 8 3.00 7.13 9.60
CA GLN A 8 2.06 6.70 8.56
C GLN A 8 1.03 5.74 9.16
N GLY A 9 -0.20 6.21 9.34
CA GLY A 9 -1.23 5.45 10.04
C GLY A 9 -0.75 5.09 11.45
N VAL A 10 -0.75 3.79 11.77
CA VAL A 10 -0.28 3.25 13.05
C VAL A 10 1.25 3.09 13.15
N TYR A 11 1.98 3.27 12.04
CA TYR A 11 3.42 3.06 12.00
C TYR A 11 4.18 4.34 12.35
N TRP A 12 4.90 4.30 13.46
CA TRP A 12 5.85 5.35 13.88
C TRP A 12 7.29 4.88 13.67
N ARG A 13 8.09 5.70 12.97
CA ARG A 13 9.48 5.43 12.57
C ARG A 13 10.43 6.46 13.20
N PRO A 14 10.68 6.41 14.52
CA PRO A 14 11.45 7.43 15.24
C PRO A 14 12.89 7.59 14.77
N PHE A 15 13.50 6.53 14.23
CA PHE A 15 14.89 6.52 13.79
C PHE A 15 15.07 6.82 12.30
N LEU A 16 14.01 7.24 11.60
CA LEU A 16 14.06 7.45 10.16
C LEU A 16 15.06 8.53 9.74
N ASP A 17 15.22 9.58 10.55
CA ASP A 17 16.17 10.68 10.29
C ASP A 17 17.57 10.45 10.88
N LEU A 18 17.79 9.30 11.56
CA LEU A 18 19.09 8.98 12.15
C LEU A 18 19.92 8.11 11.21
N SER A 19 21.20 8.44 11.09
CA SER A 19 22.15 7.59 10.38
C SER A 19 22.42 6.30 11.15
N ARG A 20 22.75 5.23 10.43
CA ARG A 20 23.15 3.96 11.05
C ARG A 20 24.36 4.13 11.97
N ASN A 21 25.34 4.93 11.54
CA ASN A 21 26.56 5.17 12.31
C ASN A 21 26.23 5.85 13.64
N SER A 22 25.35 6.87 13.63
CA SER A 22 24.91 7.54 14.85
C SER A 22 24.19 6.60 15.82
N ILE A 23 23.36 5.68 15.30
CA ILE A 23 22.71 4.65 16.14
C ILE A 23 23.74 3.71 16.75
N GLN A 24 24.75 3.29 15.97
CA GLN A 24 25.82 2.41 16.44
C GLN A 24 26.71 3.08 17.50
N GLU A 25 27.08 4.35 17.30
CA GLU A 25 27.85 5.14 18.26
C GLU A 25 27.10 5.29 19.58
N ILE A 26 25.80 5.59 19.54
CA ILE A 26 24.95 5.67 20.74
C ILE A 26 24.88 4.30 21.41
N ALA A 27 24.64 3.22 20.66
CA ALA A 27 24.58 1.88 21.23
C ALA A 27 25.90 1.47 21.89
N GLN A 28 27.04 1.82 21.32
CA GLN A 28 28.36 1.57 21.91
C GLN A 28 28.59 2.40 23.18
N ARG A 29 28.31 3.70 23.13
CA ARG A 29 28.47 4.61 24.26
C ARG A 29 27.61 4.19 25.46
N GLU A 30 26.36 3.82 25.20
CA GLU A 30 25.41 3.37 26.22
C GLU A 30 25.52 1.87 26.54
N LYS A 31 26.46 1.15 25.92
CA LYS A 31 26.70 -0.29 26.10
C LYS A 31 25.45 -1.16 25.87
N ILE A 32 24.65 -0.81 24.86
CA ILE A 32 23.46 -1.56 24.47
C ILE A 32 23.86 -2.81 23.69
N LEU A 33 23.59 -3.97 24.28
CA LEU A 33 23.76 -5.25 23.60
C LEU A 33 22.69 -5.42 22.51
N HIS A 34 23.11 -5.75 21.30
CA HIS A 34 22.23 -6.05 20.19
C HIS A 34 22.75 -7.27 19.43
N ARG A 35 21.85 -8.00 18.76
CA ARG A 35 22.16 -9.16 17.94
C ARG A 35 22.09 -8.76 16.46
N GLU A 36 23.08 -9.16 15.67
CA GLU A 36 22.97 -9.05 14.22
C GLU A 36 22.12 -10.19 13.66
N ASP A 37 21.06 -9.84 12.94
CA ASP A 37 20.23 -10.80 12.21
C ASP A 37 21.01 -11.34 10.99
N SER A 38 21.09 -12.67 10.88
CA SER A 38 21.81 -13.35 9.80
C SER A 38 21.19 -13.09 8.41
N SER A 39 19.90 -12.76 8.34
CA SER A 39 19.23 -12.37 7.09
C SER A 39 19.77 -11.06 6.52
N ASN A 40 20.35 -10.19 7.36
CA ASN A 40 21.00 -8.96 6.91
C ASN A 40 22.23 -9.23 6.02
N ALA A 41 22.79 -10.45 6.06
CA ALA A 41 23.90 -10.87 5.23
C ALA A 41 23.47 -11.15 3.77
N LYS A 42 22.24 -11.63 3.57
CA LYS A 42 21.76 -12.17 2.29
C LYS A 42 21.49 -11.08 1.24
N LEU A 43 21.74 -11.40 -0.03
CA LEU A 43 21.50 -10.52 -1.18
C LEU A 43 20.19 -10.83 -1.93
N ASP A 44 19.39 -11.76 -1.42
CA ASP A 44 18.16 -12.23 -2.08
C ASP A 44 17.12 -11.11 -2.24
N TYR A 45 17.13 -10.12 -1.33
CA TYR A 45 16.24 -8.97 -1.38
C TYR A 45 16.85 -7.80 -2.15
N SER A 46 16.09 -7.21 -3.08
CA SER A 46 16.49 -6.02 -3.86
C SER A 46 16.98 -4.88 -2.97
N ARG A 47 16.36 -4.67 -1.79
CA ARG A 47 16.81 -3.68 -0.79
C ARG A 47 18.24 -3.95 -0.31
N ASN A 48 18.58 -5.21 -0.03
CA ASN A 48 19.92 -5.58 0.43
C ASN A 48 20.96 -5.41 -0.69
N ARG A 49 20.61 -5.75 -1.94
CA ARG A 49 21.47 -5.50 -3.10
C ARG A 49 21.74 -4.02 -3.29
N ILE A 50 20.70 -3.18 -3.25
CA ILE A 50 20.85 -1.72 -3.35
C ILE A 50 21.78 -1.22 -2.25
N ARG A 51 21.52 -1.58 -0.99
CA ARG A 51 22.31 -1.11 0.16
C ARG A 51 23.76 -1.56 0.15
N LYS A 52 24.05 -2.78 -0.29
CA LYS A 52 25.39 -3.39 -0.17
C LYS A 52 26.26 -3.28 -1.41
N LEU A 53 25.65 -3.23 -2.59
CA LEU A 53 26.37 -3.23 -3.86
C LEU A 53 26.22 -1.89 -4.55
N ILE A 54 24.99 -1.38 -4.70
CA ILE A 54 24.74 -0.22 -5.56
C ILE A 54 25.08 1.09 -4.85
N LEU A 55 24.60 1.28 -3.61
CA LEU A 55 24.78 2.53 -2.89
C LEU A 55 26.27 2.83 -2.59
N PRO A 56 27.10 1.86 -2.14
CA PRO A 56 28.52 2.12 -1.93
C PRO A 56 29.26 2.50 -3.22
N GLU A 57 29.00 1.81 -4.33
CA GLU A 57 29.58 2.15 -5.64
C GLU A 57 29.15 3.54 -6.11
N LEU A 58 27.88 3.89 -5.88
CA LEU A 58 27.35 5.23 -6.19
C LEU A 58 28.03 6.31 -5.34
N GLU A 59 28.28 6.05 -4.05
CA GLU A 59 28.98 6.96 -3.14
C GLU A 59 30.47 7.11 -3.48
N LEU A 60 31.12 6.06 -4.00
CA LEU A 60 32.50 6.14 -4.50
C LEU A 60 32.61 7.09 -5.70
N MET A 61 31.65 7.03 -6.63
CA MET A 61 31.61 7.93 -7.78
C MET A 61 31.13 9.34 -7.41
N PHE A 62 30.18 9.43 -6.49
CA PHE A 62 29.53 10.67 -6.08
C PHE A 62 29.41 10.70 -4.55
N PRO A 63 30.39 11.30 -3.83
CA PRO A 63 30.44 11.27 -2.36
C PRO A 63 29.18 11.77 -1.63
N ALA A 64 28.39 12.64 -2.29
CA ALA A 64 27.15 13.18 -1.75
C ALA A 64 25.88 12.40 -2.17
N ALA A 65 25.99 11.26 -2.87
CA ALA A 65 24.84 10.54 -3.43
C ALA A 65 23.78 10.18 -2.38
N GLY A 66 24.19 9.60 -1.25
CA GLY A 66 23.27 9.25 -0.17
C GLY A 66 22.51 10.46 0.37
N GLN A 67 23.23 11.57 0.62
CA GLN A 67 22.64 12.82 1.11
C GLN A 67 21.68 13.44 0.06
N ASN A 68 22.09 13.47 -1.21
CA ASN A 68 21.26 14.01 -2.30
C ASN A 68 19.96 13.20 -2.48
N LEU A 69 20.01 11.87 -2.30
CA LEU A 69 18.82 11.01 -2.34
C LEU A 69 17.87 11.31 -1.17
N ILE A 70 18.40 11.56 0.03
CA ILE A 70 17.61 11.97 1.20
C ILE A 70 16.95 13.34 0.94
N GLU A 71 17.71 14.31 0.41
CA GLU A 71 17.20 15.64 0.08
C GLU A 71 16.13 15.58 -1.01
N LEU A 72 16.33 14.76 -2.05
CA LEU A 72 15.33 14.51 -3.09
C LEU A 72 14.04 13.93 -2.51
N ALA A 73 14.15 12.95 -1.59
CA ALA A 73 12.98 12.38 -0.93
C ALA A 73 12.26 13.41 -0.06
N ARG A 74 13.00 14.23 0.70
CA ARG A 74 12.44 15.31 1.53
C ARG A 74 11.74 16.37 0.68
N ALA A 75 12.38 16.83 -0.39
CA ALA A 75 11.78 17.78 -1.33
C ALA A 75 10.50 17.19 -1.93
N GLY A 76 10.52 15.92 -2.35
CA GLY A 76 9.33 15.22 -2.85
C GLY A 76 8.21 15.15 -1.82
N GLN A 77 8.53 14.87 -0.55
CA GLN A 77 7.54 14.83 0.54
C GLN A 77 6.96 16.22 0.81
N GLN A 78 7.78 17.26 0.82
CA GLN A 78 7.34 18.65 1.01
C GLN A 78 6.43 19.10 -0.12
N TRP A 79 6.79 18.79 -1.38
CA TRP A 79 5.95 19.05 -2.54
C TRP A 79 4.60 18.35 -2.45
N ALA A 80 4.58 17.07 -2.07
CA ALA A 80 3.34 16.33 -1.88
C ALA A 80 2.46 16.94 -0.79
N ASN A 81 3.04 17.31 0.35
CA ASN A 81 2.32 17.93 1.45
C ASN A 81 1.76 19.30 1.06
N LEU A 82 2.52 20.10 0.31
CA LEU A 82 2.04 21.39 -0.21
C LEU A 82 0.86 21.17 -1.16
N HIS A 83 1.02 20.21 -2.08
CA HIS A 83 0.02 19.89 -3.07
C HIS A 83 -1.31 19.42 -2.43
N GLU A 84 -1.25 18.56 -1.40
CA GLU A 84 -2.42 18.16 -0.60
C GLU A 84 -3.13 19.34 0.09
N ARG A 85 -2.39 20.40 0.45
CA ARG A 85 -2.95 21.59 1.11
C ARG A 85 -3.51 22.62 0.14
N VAL A 86 -2.89 22.75 -1.03
CA VAL A 86 -3.20 23.80 -2.00
C VAL A 86 -4.27 23.34 -2.99
N LEU A 87 -4.16 22.13 -3.53
CA LEU A 87 -5.01 21.69 -4.63
C LEU A 87 -6.53 21.75 -4.30
N PRO A 88 -7.01 21.36 -3.10
CA PRO A 88 -8.42 21.52 -2.74
C PRO A 88 -8.90 22.98 -2.67
N ARG A 89 -7.98 23.92 -2.47
CA ARG A 89 -8.30 25.35 -2.29
C ARG A 89 -8.30 26.13 -3.61
N LEU A 90 -7.73 25.57 -4.67
CA LEU A 90 -7.66 26.25 -5.96
C LEU A 90 -9.02 26.32 -6.66
N GLY A 91 -10.01 25.52 -6.26
CA GLY A 91 -11.36 25.54 -6.85
C GLY A 91 -11.35 25.21 -8.35
N LEU A 92 -10.40 24.40 -8.81
CA LEU A 92 -10.27 24.05 -10.22
C LEU A 92 -11.46 23.22 -10.68
N GLU A 93 -12.32 23.82 -11.51
CA GLU A 93 -13.42 23.11 -12.17
C GLU A 93 -12.94 22.49 -13.48
N VAL A 94 -12.42 21.27 -13.41
CA VAL A 94 -12.05 20.48 -14.59
C VAL A 94 -13.21 19.56 -14.96
N LYS A 95 -13.92 19.89 -16.06
CA LYS A 95 -15.18 19.22 -16.44
C LYS A 95 -15.25 18.86 -17.93
N SER A 96 -14.43 19.46 -18.78
CA SER A 96 -14.43 19.22 -20.23
C SER A 96 -13.15 18.52 -20.69
N PRO A 97 -13.19 17.80 -21.84
CA PRO A 97 -11.99 17.19 -22.41
C PRO A 97 -10.87 18.19 -22.70
N GLU A 98 -11.21 19.43 -23.04
CA GLU A 98 -10.24 20.49 -23.32
C GLU A 98 -9.55 20.98 -22.05
N ASP A 99 -10.27 21.06 -20.92
CA ASP A 99 -9.66 21.41 -19.63
C ASP A 99 -8.59 20.37 -19.26
N TRP A 100 -8.89 19.07 -19.39
CA TRP A 100 -7.94 17.99 -19.13
C TRP A 100 -6.74 18.02 -20.09
N ARG A 101 -6.97 18.33 -21.36
CA ARG A 101 -5.90 18.47 -22.36
C ARG A 101 -4.98 19.63 -22.01
N SER A 102 -5.52 20.77 -21.60
CA SER A 102 -4.75 21.97 -21.24
C SER A 102 -3.86 21.77 -20.01
N LEU A 103 -4.29 20.93 -19.05
CA LEU A 103 -3.54 20.63 -17.84
C LEU A 103 -2.35 19.69 -18.09
N GLY A 104 -2.46 18.79 -19.06
CA GLY A 104 -1.52 17.70 -19.24
C GLY A 104 -1.66 16.60 -18.17
N PHE A 105 -0.94 15.49 -18.38
CA PHE A 105 -1.10 14.28 -17.56
C PHE A 105 -0.75 14.48 -16.08
N TYR A 106 0.37 15.12 -15.75
CA TYR A 106 0.83 15.17 -14.36
C TYR A 106 -0.10 15.97 -13.44
N PRO A 107 -0.51 17.22 -13.78
CA PRO A 107 -1.50 17.94 -12.99
C PRO A 107 -2.87 17.24 -12.98
N ALA A 108 -3.29 16.65 -14.10
CA ALA A 108 -4.54 15.87 -14.14
C ALA A 108 -4.48 14.68 -13.18
N SER A 109 -3.39 13.89 -13.18
CA SER A 109 -3.19 12.75 -12.29
C SER A 109 -3.29 13.13 -10.82
N GLN A 110 -2.80 14.33 -10.48
CA GLN A 110 -2.84 14.88 -9.15
C GLN A 110 -4.26 15.25 -8.70
N ILE A 111 -5.07 15.80 -9.61
CA ILE A 111 -6.51 16.06 -9.40
C ILE A 111 -7.28 14.76 -9.25
N LEU A 112 -7.00 13.76 -10.10
CA LEU A 112 -7.62 12.44 -10.01
C LEU A 112 -7.34 11.79 -8.66
N LEU A 113 -6.07 11.75 -8.24
CA LEU A 113 -5.67 11.21 -6.94
C LEU A 113 -6.27 11.98 -5.76
N GLN A 114 -6.49 13.31 -5.88
CA GLN A 114 -7.19 14.07 -4.86
C GLN A 114 -8.66 13.65 -4.78
N ARG A 115 -9.38 13.62 -5.90
CA ARG A 115 -10.80 13.23 -5.90
C ARG A 115 -10.98 11.80 -5.38
N MET A 116 -10.09 10.88 -5.74
CA MET A 116 -10.09 9.51 -5.19
C MET A 116 -9.92 9.49 -3.67
N ARG A 117 -9.07 10.37 -3.11
CA ARG A 117 -8.93 10.50 -1.65
C ARG A 117 -10.19 11.06 -0.99
N GLU A 118 -10.88 12.00 -1.64
CA GLU A 118 -12.17 12.54 -1.16
C GLU A 118 -13.24 11.45 -1.09
N GLU A 119 -13.23 10.52 -2.04
CA GLU A 119 -14.06 9.30 -2.05
C GLU A 119 -13.52 8.18 -1.14
N ASN A 120 -12.47 8.44 -0.36
CA ASN A 120 -11.82 7.51 0.55
C ASN A 120 -11.25 6.24 -0.11
N TRP A 121 -10.82 6.33 -1.38
CA TRP A 121 -10.12 5.25 -2.09
C TRP A 121 -8.63 5.28 -1.74
N ALA A 122 -8.27 4.77 -0.56
CA ALA A 122 -6.90 4.69 -0.07
C ALA A 122 -6.10 3.53 -0.70
N LYS A 123 -5.94 3.52 -2.02
CA LYS A 123 -5.28 2.44 -2.78
C LYS A 123 -4.02 2.92 -3.50
N ASP A 124 -3.08 1.99 -3.69
CA ASP A 124 -1.92 2.20 -4.55
C ASP A 124 -2.37 2.14 -6.02
N ILE A 125 -2.50 3.31 -6.64
CA ILE A 125 -2.96 3.44 -8.02
C ILE A 125 -1.76 3.32 -8.97
N SER A 126 -1.85 2.41 -9.93
CA SER A 126 -0.82 2.25 -10.95
C SER A 126 -0.80 3.44 -11.91
N ARG A 127 0.39 3.77 -12.41
CA ARG A 127 0.54 4.84 -13.41
C ARG A 127 -0.22 4.54 -14.70
N SER A 128 -0.15 3.29 -15.18
CA SER A 128 -0.84 2.89 -16.42
C SER A 128 -2.35 3.06 -16.31
N TRP A 129 -2.94 2.76 -15.15
CA TRP A 129 -4.35 2.99 -14.92
C TRP A 129 -4.71 4.48 -14.99
N LEU A 130 -3.91 5.35 -14.35
CA LEU A 130 -4.10 6.81 -14.42
C LEU A 130 -3.99 7.31 -15.85
N GLU A 131 -3.06 6.78 -16.65
CA GLU A 131 -2.90 7.11 -18.06
C GLU A 131 -4.14 6.72 -18.87
N THR A 132 -4.71 5.53 -18.64
CA THR A 132 -5.96 5.09 -19.29
C THR A 132 -7.13 6.03 -18.95
N VAL A 133 -7.29 6.39 -17.67
CA VAL A 133 -8.34 7.32 -17.24
C VAL A 133 -8.14 8.70 -17.86
N TYR A 134 -6.92 9.22 -17.83
CA TYR A 134 -6.58 10.51 -18.43
C TYR A 134 -6.88 10.54 -19.94
N GLN A 135 -6.52 9.48 -20.67
CA GLN A 135 -6.80 9.40 -22.11
C GLN A 135 -8.30 9.39 -22.39
N GLY A 136 -9.08 8.58 -21.65
CA GLY A 136 -10.53 8.58 -21.78
C GLY A 136 -11.17 9.94 -21.49
N LEU A 137 -10.60 10.73 -20.56
CA LEU A 137 -11.06 12.08 -20.24
C LEU A 137 -10.82 13.07 -21.38
N ILE A 138 -9.62 13.09 -21.97
CA ILE A 138 -9.30 14.01 -23.07
C ILE A 138 -9.99 13.64 -24.39
N ASP A 139 -10.32 12.36 -24.57
CA ASP A 139 -11.09 11.87 -25.72
C ASP A 139 -12.60 12.09 -25.54
N GLY A 140 -13.03 12.48 -24.34
CA GLY A 140 -14.45 12.60 -24.00
C GLY A 140 -15.20 11.27 -24.07
N ALA A 141 -14.48 10.16 -23.85
CA ALA A 141 -15.01 8.81 -23.96
C ALA A 141 -16.19 8.57 -23.01
N ASN A 142 -17.10 7.70 -23.43
CA ASN A 142 -18.21 7.23 -22.59
C ASN A 142 -17.96 5.77 -22.23
N THR A 143 -17.10 5.53 -21.26
CA THR A 143 -16.59 4.19 -20.91
C THR A 143 -16.48 4.00 -19.40
N VAL A 144 -16.35 2.76 -18.96
CA VAL A 144 -16.09 2.39 -17.56
C VAL A 144 -14.70 1.76 -17.49
N ILE A 145 -13.89 2.24 -16.55
CA ILE A 145 -12.53 1.75 -16.31
C ILE A 145 -12.52 1.12 -14.92
N GLN A 146 -12.29 -0.19 -14.85
CA GLN A 146 -12.15 -0.91 -13.59
C GLN A 146 -10.81 -0.55 -12.94
N LEU A 147 -10.81 -0.26 -11.64
CA LEU A 147 -9.59 -0.19 -10.83
C LEU A 147 -9.29 -1.55 -10.20
N ASP A 148 -10.30 -2.13 -9.56
CA ASP A 148 -10.27 -3.42 -8.88
C ASP A 148 -11.71 -3.97 -8.77
N PRO A 149 -11.94 -5.19 -8.27
CA PRO A 149 -13.28 -5.79 -8.29
C PRO A 149 -14.41 -4.99 -7.62
N ASP A 150 -14.09 -4.06 -6.72
CA ASP A 150 -15.07 -3.25 -5.98
C ASP A 150 -15.14 -1.80 -6.46
N HIS A 151 -14.16 -1.33 -7.24
CA HIS A 151 -14.01 0.09 -7.59
C HIS A 151 -13.85 0.28 -9.11
N GLN A 152 -14.67 1.16 -9.68
CA GLN A 152 -14.63 1.52 -11.10
C GLN A 152 -14.90 2.99 -11.31
N VAL A 153 -14.36 3.56 -12.38
CA VAL A 153 -14.60 4.96 -12.77
C VAL A 153 -15.37 4.99 -14.07
N ARG A 154 -16.50 5.70 -14.07
CA ARG A 154 -17.25 5.99 -15.28
C ARG A 154 -16.83 7.33 -15.85
N LEU A 155 -16.49 7.34 -17.13
CA LEU A 155 -16.16 8.55 -17.88
C LEU A 155 -17.33 8.94 -18.78
N SER A 156 -17.63 10.23 -18.86
CA SER A 156 -18.63 10.74 -19.80
C SER A 156 -18.39 12.21 -20.13
N LYS A 157 -18.16 12.52 -21.41
CA LYS A 157 -17.99 13.91 -21.93
C LYS A 157 -16.93 14.73 -21.17
N GLY A 158 -15.83 14.08 -20.74
CA GLY A 158 -14.78 14.72 -19.93
C GLY A 158 -15.12 14.85 -18.44
N GLY A 159 -16.30 14.41 -18.01
CA GLY A 159 -16.63 14.16 -16.61
C GLY A 159 -16.17 12.77 -16.17
N LEU A 160 -16.03 12.60 -14.85
CA LEU A 160 -15.79 11.30 -14.22
C LEU A 160 -16.66 11.14 -12.97
N THR A 161 -17.12 9.92 -12.74
CA THR A 161 -17.85 9.52 -11.54
C THR A 161 -17.20 8.27 -10.96
N PHE A 162 -16.97 8.28 -9.65
CA PHE A 162 -16.47 7.13 -8.92
C PHE A 162 -17.64 6.24 -8.53
N GLU A 163 -17.55 4.95 -8.88
CA GLU A 163 -18.56 3.95 -8.54
C GLU A 163 -17.89 2.86 -7.68
N GLN A 164 -18.43 2.64 -6.49
CA GLN A 164 -18.00 1.56 -5.60
C GLN A 164 -19.12 0.53 -5.48
N HIS A 165 -18.87 -0.69 -5.93
CA HIS A 165 -19.74 -1.82 -5.68
C HIS A 165 -19.22 -2.55 -4.44
N ARG A 166 -20.00 -2.60 -3.36
CA ARG A 166 -19.73 -3.61 -2.33
C ARG A 166 -19.99 -4.96 -2.96
N GLN A 167 -18.97 -5.80 -3.10
CA GLN A 167 -19.22 -7.21 -3.28
C GLN A 167 -20.14 -7.71 -2.16
N SER A 168 -21.31 -8.19 -2.57
CA SER A 168 -22.12 -9.05 -1.73
C SER A 168 -21.23 -10.23 -1.33
N LEU A 169 -21.19 -10.56 -0.03
CA LEU A 169 -20.58 -11.80 0.46
C LEU A 169 -20.92 -12.95 -0.50
N SER A 170 -19.97 -13.84 -0.79
CA SER A 170 -20.27 -15.02 -1.60
C SER A 170 -21.40 -15.83 -0.93
N PRO A 171 -22.20 -16.63 -1.67
CA PRO A 171 -23.33 -17.36 -1.09
C PRO A 171 -22.96 -18.18 0.15
N ARG A 172 -21.75 -18.75 0.17
CA ARG A 172 -21.18 -19.47 1.32
C ARG A 172 -20.96 -18.55 2.52
N TRP A 173 -20.36 -17.37 2.30
CA TRP A 173 -20.13 -16.39 3.36
C TRP A 173 -21.42 -15.71 3.83
N GLN A 174 -22.44 -15.56 2.97
CA GLN A 174 -23.78 -15.13 3.38
C GLN A 174 -24.42 -16.15 4.33
N GLN A 175 -24.29 -17.45 4.04
CA GLN A 175 -24.81 -18.52 4.89
C GLN A 175 -24.07 -18.57 6.22
N TYR A 176 -22.74 -18.40 6.20
CA TYR A 176 -21.92 -18.35 7.41
C TYR A 176 -22.26 -17.14 8.29
N ALA A 177 -22.45 -15.96 7.70
CA ALA A 177 -22.88 -14.76 8.42
C ALA A 177 -24.28 -14.94 9.05
N LYS A 178 -25.21 -15.61 8.35
CA LYS A 178 -26.54 -15.97 8.89
C LYS A 178 -26.43 -16.92 10.08
N GLU A 179 -25.59 -17.95 10.01
CA GLU A 179 -25.35 -18.90 11.11
C GLU A 179 -24.69 -18.22 12.33
N LEU A 180 -23.69 -17.37 12.12
CA LEU A 180 -23.04 -16.59 13.18
C LEU A 180 -24.02 -15.66 13.90
N THR A 181 -24.97 -15.09 13.16
CA THR A 181 -26.03 -14.24 13.73
C THR A 181 -27.06 -15.08 14.48
N ARG A 182 -27.50 -16.22 13.91
CA ARG A 182 -28.47 -17.14 14.51
C ARG A 182 -27.98 -17.75 15.83
N THR A 183 -26.69 -18.03 15.93
CA THR A 183 -26.05 -18.64 17.09
C THR A 183 -25.61 -17.62 18.16
N GLY A 184 -25.75 -16.32 17.89
CA GLY A 184 -25.31 -15.25 18.80
C GLY A 184 -23.80 -15.04 18.84
N LEU A 185 -23.02 -15.86 18.11
CA LEU A 185 -21.56 -15.80 18.04
C LEU A 185 -21.05 -14.51 17.40
N ALA A 186 -21.87 -13.85 16.58
CA ALA A 186 -21.55 -12.54 16.01
C ALA A 186 -21.26 -11.47 17.09
N ALA A 187 -21.86 -11.56 18.28
CA ALA A 187 -21.68 -10.60 19.37
C ALA A 187 -20.33 -10.73 20.11
N HIS A 188 -19.60 -11.83 19.87
CA HIS A 188 -18.28 -12.11 20.46
C HIS A 188 -17.12 -11.74 19.54
N LEU A 189 -17.41 -11.29 18.31
CA LEU A 189 -16.41 -10.75 17.39
C LEU A 189 -16.09 -9.31 17.80
N SER A 190 -14.82 -8.91 17.73
CA SER A 190 -14.44 -7.52 18.05
C SER A 190 -15.10 -6.58 17.03
N PRO A 191 -15.43 -5.33 17.41
CA PRO A 191 -16.03 -4.34 16.49
C PRO A 191 -15.18 -4.11 15.23
N ASP A 192 -13.87 -4.34 15.32
CA ASP A 192 -12.90 -4.23 14.23
C ASP A 192 -12.66 -5.54 13.46
N THR A 193 -13.32 -6.64 13.83
CA THR A 193 -13.21 -7.90 13.08
C THR A 193 -13.97 -7.78 11.76
N ARG A 194 -13.29 -7.28 10.73
CA ARG A 194 -13.79 -7.36 9.35
C ARG A 194 -13.66 -8.80 8.88
N LEU A 195 -14.79 -9.41 8.54
CA LEU A 195 -14.81 -10.55 7.62
C LEU A 195 -14.50 -10.00 6.22
N GLU A 196 -13.24 -9.64 5.97
CA GLU A 196 -12.78 -9.39 4.61
C GLU A 196 -12.74 -10.77 3.95
N ALA A 197 -13.63 -10.98 2.99
CA ALA A 197 -13.55 -12.10 2.06
C ALA A 197 -12.38 -11.81 1.12
N ASP A 198 -11.15 -11.93 1.61
CA ASP A 198 -9.98 -12.02 0.76
C ASP A 198 -10.14 -13.30 -0.05
N LEU A 199 -10.59 -13.12 -1.29
CA LEU A 199 -10.64 -14.14 -2.31
C LEU A 199 -9.21 -14.49 -2.67
N ASP A 200 -8.71 -15.51 -1.99
CA ASP A 200 -7.62 -16.36 -2.43
C ASP A 200 -8.09 -17.10 -3.69
N ALA A 201 -8.16 -16.40 -4.82
CA ALA A 201 -8.44 -17.00 -6.14
C ALA A 201 -7.24 -17.82 -6.67
N SER A 202 -6.25 -18.12 -5.83
CA SER A 202 -5.12 -19.00 -6.15
C SER A 202 -4.87 -20.07 -5.09
N SER A 203 -5.81 -20.27 -4.16
CA SER A 203 -5.78 -21.38 -3.21
C SER A 203 -6.88 -22.38 -3.55
N GLU A 204 -6.73 -23.03 -4.71
CA GLU A 204 -7.14 -24.44 -4.84
C GLU A 204 -6.15 -25.25 -3.99
N MET A 205 -6.28 -25.16 -2.66
CA MET A 205 -5.65 -26.13 -1.77
C MET A 205 -6.42 -27.44 -1.93
N GLN A 206 -5.73 -28.36 -2.59
CA GLN A 206 -6.00 -29.79 -2.69
C GLN A 206 -6.57 -30.34 -1.37
N ASP A 207 -7.55 -31.22 -1.54
CA ASP A 207 -8.18 -32.03 -0.51
C ASP A 207 -7.15 -32.54 0.53
N ASN A 208 -7.23 -32.04 1.76
CA ASN A 208 -6.60 -32.68 2.91
C ASN A 208 -7.57 -33.73 3.45
N GLU A 209 -7.66 -34.88 2.77
CA GLU A 209 -8.26 -36.11 3.32
C GLU A 209 -7.25 -37.01 4.04
N ASP A 210 -5.95 -36.71 4.01
CA ASP A 210 -4.93 -37.52 4.68
C ASP A 210 -4.23 -36.73 5.78
N ILE A 211 -4.70 -36.90 7.04
CA ILE A 211 -3.92 -37.09 8.27
C ILE A 211 -4.92 -37.61 9.33
N ILE A 212 -5.34 -38.87 9.17
CA ILE A 212 -5.72 -39.73 10.30
C ILE A 212 -4.64 -40.80 10.38
N GLN A 213 -3.56 -40.53 11.11
CA GLN A 213 -2.70 -41.57 11.67
C GLN A 213 -2.31 -41.16 13.09
N HIS A 214 -3.09 -41.67 14.04
CA HIS A 214 -2.69 -41.80 15.43
C HIS A 214 -1.63 -42.90 15.51
N ASP A 215 -0.43 -42.53 15.98
CA ASP A 215 0.59 -43.46 16.45
C ASP A 215 1.07 -42.97 17.83
N GLU A 216 0.49 -43.51 18.91
CA GLU A 216 1.15 -43.63 20.23
C GLU A 216 2.12 -44.83 20.16
N PRO A 217 3.28 -44.88 20.85
CA PRO A 217 3.40 -44.79 22.33
C PRO A 217 4.84 -44.33 22.80
N PRO A 218 5.38 -44.62 24.03
CA PRO A 218 4.78 -45.00 25.32
C PRO A 218 5.15 -44.10 26.52
N LEU A 219 4.35 -44.23 27.58
CA LEU A 219 4.61 -43.77 28.95
C LEU A 219 5.91 -44.35 29.55
N LYS A 220 6.81 -43.50 30.04
CA LYS A 220 7.82 -43.87 31.04
C LYS A 220 7.28 -43.55 32.43
N ARG A 221 6.99 -44.60 33.20
CA ARG A 221 6.98 -44.57 34.67
C ARG A 221 8.40 -44.86 35.15
N SER A 222 8.89 -44.08 36.10
CA SER A 222 10.01 -44.48 36.95
C SER A 222 9.49 -44.69 38.39
N PRO A 223 10.12 -45.59 39.15
CA PRO A 223 9.61 -46.09 40.43
C PRO A 223 9.59 -45.04 41.54
#